data_AF-L9MRD6-F1
#
_entry.id   AF-L9MRD6-F1
#
_cell.length_a   1.000
_cell.length_b   1.000
_cell.length_c   1.000
_cell.angle_alpha   90.00
_cell.angle_beta   90.00
_cell.angle_gamma   90.00
#
_symmetry.space_group_name_H-M   'P 1'
#
loop_
_entity.id
_entity.type
_entity.pdbx_description
1 polymer ?
#
loop_
_entity_poly.entity_id
_entity_poly.type
_entity_poly.pdbx_seq_one_letter_code
_entity_poly.pdbx_strand_id
1 'polypeptide(L)'
;MQKYLFLAFISLSSHVSATSSPYRGGEVSIELKNNRPCFYIDDTQQKGIFNLIILNLSQGSTESWSYENHFEDRYPTKTNCILLTEKNFNNFKSLNENTPYSATLGGVKKAYNKDFCVKKNSGKLVVQDFQGTRCVDIKPSFWENLKNFLK
;
A
#
# COMPACT_ATOMS: atom_id res chain seq x y z
N MET A 1 26.83 -11.58 -61.21
CA MET A 1 26.62 -10.61 -60.11
C MET A 1 25.28 -10.89 -59.46
N GLN A 2 25.23 -10.90 -58.12
CA GLN A 2 24.09 -10.55 -57.25
C GLN A 2 22.76 -11.35 -57.32
N LYS A 3 22.03 -11.26 -56.18
CA LYS A 3 20.65 -11.74 -55.86
C LYS A 3 20.55 -13.26 -55.58
N TYR A 4 20.06 -13.75 -54.44
CA TYR A 4 19.83 -13.20 -53.08
C TYR A 4 20.30 -14.29 -52.06
N LEU A 5 20.67 -14.10 -50.79
CA LEU A 5 20.36 -13.17 -49.68
C LEU A 5 19.04 -13.41 -48.93
N PHE A 6 19.15 -14.22 -47.86
CA PHE A 6 18.35 -14.27 -46.61
C PHE A 6 16.84 -13.98 -46.66
N LEU A 7 16.04 -15.04 -46.42
CA LEU A 7 14.68 -14.94 -45.90
C LEU A 7 14.50 -15.80 -44.64
N ALA A 8 15.34 -15.54 -43.64
CA ALA A 8 15.02 -15.88 -42.24
C ALA A 8 14.19 -14.72 -41.66
N PHE A 9 12.89 -14.68 -42.00
CA PHE A 9 11.99 -13.68 -41.43
C PHE A 9 11.79 -13.99 -39.94
N ILE A 10 12.42 -13.16 -39.11
CA ILE A 10 12.38 -13.24 -37.65
C ILE A 10 10.96 -12.95 -37.19
N SER A 11 10.16 -13.99 -36.96
CA SER A 11 8.87 -13.89 -36.30
C SER A 11 9.06 -13.75 -34.78
N LEU A 12 9.74 -12.68 -34.35
CA LEU A 12 9.64 -12.23 -32.96
C LEU A 12 8.26 -11.59 -32.80
N SER A 13 7.31 -12.38 -32.30
CA SER A 13 6.04 -11.86 -31.78
C SER A 13 6.35 -11.04 -30.53
N SER A 14 6.54 -9.73 -30.73
CA SER A 14 6.69 -8.75 -29.66
C SER A 14 5.43 -8.71 -28.80
N HIS A 15 5.36 -9.55 -27.76
CA HIS A 15 4.31 -9.53 -26.76
C HIS A 15 4.46 -8.27 -25.90
N VAL A 16 3.97 -7.14 -26.43
CA VAL A 16 3.82 -5.89 -25.69
C VAL A 16 2.65 -6.06 -24.71
N SER A 17 2.93 -6.70 -23.58
CA SER A 17 2.00 -6.78 -22.46
C SER A 17 1.83 -5.38 -21.88
N ALA A 18 0.72 -4.72 -22.21
CA ALA A 18 0.32 -3.46 -21.61
C ALA A 18 -0.04 -3.67 -20.12
N THR A 19 0.96 -3.66 -19.25
CA THR A 19 0.75 -3.70 -17.80
C THR A 19 0.16 -2.38 -17.33
N SER A 20 -1.16 -2.36 -17.19
CA SER A 20 -1.85 -1.31 -16.44
C SER A 20 -1.59 -1.53 -14.96
N SER A 21 -0.50 -0.95 -14.43
CA SER A 21 -0.38 -0.77 -12.98
C SER A 21 -1.42 0.26 -12.54
N PRO A 22 -2.46 -0.13 -11.76
CA PRO A 22 -3.46 0.82 -11.28
C PRO A 22 -2.87 1.77 -10.23
N TYR A 23 -1.78 1.36 -9.56
CA TYR A 23 -1.14 2.08 -8.48
C TYR A 23 0.18 2.73 -8.93
N ARG A 24 0.08 3.69 -9.86
CA ARG A 24 1.21 4.53 -10.30
C ARG A 24 1.80 5.42 -9.20
N GLY A 25 1.22 5.38 -8.00
CA GLY A 25 1.73 5.97 -6.77
C GLY A 25 3.04 5.36 -6.29
N GLY A 26 3.10 4.03 -6.26
CA GLY A 26 3.95 3.29 -5.33
C GLY A 26 3.13 2.83 -4.11
N GLU A 27 3.80 2.62 -2.98
CA GLU A 27 3.18 2.04 -1.79
C GLU A 27 2.51 3.06 -0.86
N VAL A 28 1.50 2.60 -0.11
CA VAL A 28 1.03 3.31 1.09
C VAL A 28 1.91 2.91 2.27
N SER A 29 2.52 3.90 2.92
CA SER A 29 3.29 3.70 4.14
C SER A 29 2.35 3.61 5.35
N ILE A 30 2.58 2.61 6.20
CA ILE A 30 1.76 2.32 7.38
C ILE A 30 2.68 2.31 8.61
N GLU A 31 2.41 3.19 9.57
CA GLU A 31 3.07 3.17 10.87
C GLU A 31 2.06 3.03 12.01
N LEU A 32 2.55 2.85 13.24
CA LEU A 32 1.71 2.75 14.43
C LEU A 32 1.80 4.03 15.26
N LYS A 33 0.65 4.70 15.44
CA LYS A 33 0.49 5.81 16.37
C LYS A 33 -0.65 5.46 17.33
N ASN A 34 -0.41 5.63 18.63
CA ASN A 34 -1.37 5.32 19.70
C ASN A 34 -2.00 3.91 19.57
N ASN A 35 -1.16 2.91 19.27
CA ASN A 35 -1.55 1.50 19.06
C ASN A 35 -2.54 1.25 17.89
N ARG A 36 -2.61 2.17 16.91
CA ARG A 36 -3.49 2.09 15.74
C ARG A 36 -2.69 2.31 14.44
N PRO A 37 -3.06 1.67 13.32
CA PRO A 37 -2.49 1.99 12.01
C PRO A 37 -2.68 3.46 11.64
N CYS A 38 -1.65 4.04 11.05
CA CYS A 38 -1.64 5.41 10.56
C CYS A 38 -1.07 5.43 9.14
N PHE A 39 -1.89 5.86 8.18
CA PHE A 39 -1.61 5.73 6.74
C PHE A 39 -1.09 7.04 6.16
N TYR A 40 -0.05 6.95 5.34
CA TYR A 40 0.54 8.09 4.65
C TYR A 40 1.24 7.66 3.35
N ILE A 41 1.75 8.62 2.59
CA ILE A 41 2.62 8.38 1.44
C ILE A 41 3.91 9.18 1.57
N ASP A 42 4.98 8.66 0.99
CA ASP A 42 6.30 9.31 0.91
C ASP A 42 6.48 10.10 -0.40
N ASP A 43 5.38 10.66 -0.94
CA ASP A 43 5.38 11.63 -2.05
C ASP A 43 4.79 12.97 -1.57
N THR A 44 5.67 13.93 -1.35
CA THR A 44 5.34 15.26 -0.82
C THR A 44 4.78 16.24 -1.87
N GLN A 45 4.70 15.83 -3.14
CA GLN A 45 4.23 16.67 -4.25
C GLN A 45 2.73 16.48 -4.54
N GLN A 46 2.09 15.43 -4.03
CA GLN A 46 0.65 15.21 -4.24
C GLN A 46 -0.21 16.19 -3.42
N LYS A 47 -1.21 16.81 -4.06
CA LYS A 47 -2.12 17.80 -3.48
C LYS A 47 -3.57 17.59 -3.96
N GLY A 48 -4.52 18.20 -3.28
CA GLY A 48 -5.94 18.21 -3.66
C GLY A 48 -6.77 17.14 -2.95
N ILE A 49 -7.89 16.74 -3.58
CA ILE A 49 -8.80 15.73 -3.04
C ILE A 49 -8.13 14.35 -3.10
N PHE A 50 -8.28 13.57 -2.04
CA PHE A 50 -7.95 12.15 -2.03
C PHE A 50 -8.98 11.35 -1.24
N ASN A 51 -8.99 10.05 -1.54
CA ASN A 51 -9.64 9.01 -0.76
C ASN A 51 -8.58 8.08 -0.17
N LEU A 52 -8.80 7.65 1.07
CA LEU A 52 -8.15 6.49 1.65
C LEU A 52 -9.23 5.43 1.88
N ILE A 53 -9.10 4.30 1.19
CA ILE A 53 -10.00 3.15 1.26
C ILE A 53 -9.24 2.00 1.90
N ILE A 54 -9.79 1.45 2.98
CA ILE A 54 -9.34 0.21 3.62
C ILE A 54 -10.35 -0.88 3.29
N LEU A 55 -9.89 -1.97 2.68
CA LEU A 55 -10.71 -3.10 2.21
C LEU A 55 -10.30 -4.38 2.93
N ASN A 56 -11.23 -5.15 3.50
CA ASN A 56 -10.94 -6.53 3.92
C ASN A 56 -10.88 -7.44 2.68
N LEU A 57 -9.70 -7.98 2.36
CA LEU A 57 -9.52 -8.83 1.18
C LEU A 57 -10.20 -10.20 1.30
N SER A 58 -10.48 -10.67 2.53
CA SER A 58 -11.24 -11.92 2.77
C SER A 58 -12.76 -11.76 2.63
N GLN A 59 -13.29 -10.54 2.75
CA GLN A 59 -14.73 -10.26 2.63
C GLN A 59 -15.09 -9.45 1.38
N GLY A 60 -14.09 -8.87 0.70
CA GLY A 60 -14.32 -7.97 -0.42
C GLY A 60 -14.98 -6.67 0.04
N SER A 61 -15.77 -6.06 -0.85
CA SER A 61 -16.37 -4.74 -0.61
C SER A 61 -17.39 -4.68 0.54
N THR A 62 -17.83 -5.82 1.08
CA THR A 62 -18.81 -5.87 2.19
C THR A 62 -18.23 -5.37 3.52
N GLU A 63 -16.92 -5.51 3.73
CA GLU A 63 -16.19 -4.90 4.85
C GLU A 63 -15.12 -3.96 4.29
N SER A 64 -15.53 -2.72 4.06
CA SER A 64 -14.65 -1.63 3.62
C SER A 64 -14.97 -0.33 4.36
N TRP A 65 -13.95 0.51 4.49
CA TRP A 65 -14.03 1.81 5.17
C TRP A 65 -13.32 2.87 4.35
N SER A 66 -13.97 4.01 4.13
CA SER A 66 -13.41 5.15 3.41
C SER A 66 -13.20 6.36 4.30
N TYR A 67 -12.19 7.15 3.96
CA TYR A 67 -11.93 8.48 4.46
C TYR A 67 -11.66 9.39 3.25
N GLU A 68 -12.50 10.40 3.05
CA GLU A 68 -12.33 11.42 2.01
C GLU A 68 -11.89 12.73 2.67
N ASN A 69 -10.90 13.40 2.09
CA ASN A 69 -10.53 14.75 2.50
C ASN A 69 -9.84 15.53 1.38
N HIS A 70 -9.81 16.85 1.52
CA HIS A 70 -9.06 17.78 0.69
C HIS A 70 -7.89 18.35 1.48
N PHE A 71 -6.67 18.22 0.95
CA PHE A 71 -5.53 18.98 1.47
C PHE A 71 -5.08 19.98 0.41
N GLU A 72 -5.20 21.27 0.73
CA GLU A 72 -4.71 22.38 -0.09
C GLU A 72 -3.19 22.29 -0.29
N ASP A 73 -2.45 21.89 0.75
CA ASP A 73 -0.99 21.88 0.75
C ASP A 73 -0.36 20.58 0.26
N ARG A 74 -0.78 19.40 0.77
CA ARG A 74 -0.20 18.09 0.44
C ARG A 74 -0.99 16.92 1.04
N TYR A 75 -0.94 15.77 0.38
CA TYR A 75 -1.45 14.50 0.89
C TYR A 75 -0.81 14.11 2.25
N PRO A 76 -1.40 13.16 2.99
CA PRO A 76 -0.89 12.74 4.30
C PRO A 76 0.55 12.22 4.20
N THR A 77 1.44 12.80 5.00
CA THR A 77 2.83 12.39 5.16
C THR A 77 3.02 11.74 6.54
N LYS A 78 4.22 11.24 6.83
CA LYS A 78 4.55 10.61 8.12
C LYS A 78 4.17 11.46 9.34
N THR A 79 4.26 12.78 9.29
CA THR A 79 3.89 13.63 10.44
C THR A 79 2.37 13.71 10.63
N ASN A 80 1.62 13.88 9.53
CA ASN A 80 0.17 14.11 9.47
C ASN A 80 -0.64 12.92 8.89
N CYS A 81 -0.21 11.69 9.16
CA CYS A 81 -0.85 10.47 8.68
C CYS A 81 -2.29 10.28 9.20
N ILE A 82 -3.11 9.52 8.47
CA ILE A 82 -4.52 9.27 8.81
C ILE A 82 -4.61 8.07 9.76
N LEU A 83 -5.03 8.32 11.00
CA LEU A 83 -5.27 7.29 12.01
C LEU A 83 -6.54 6.47 11.70
N LEU A 84 -6.43 5.14 11.75
CA LEU A 84 -7.56 4.23 11.69
C LEU A 84 -8.37 4.28 13.00
N THR A 85 -9.47 5.03 12.96
CA THR A 85 -10.35 5.31 14.11
C THR A 85 -11.79 5.41 13.65
N GLU A 86 -12.73 5.08 14.54
CA GLU A 86 -14.17 5.20 14.30
C GLU A 86 -14.60 6.65 13.99
N LYS A 87 -13.82 7.64 14.48
CA LYS A 87 -14.01 9.07 14.19
C LYS A 87 -13.67 9.43 12.74
N ASN A 88 -12.64 8.81 12.17
CA ASN A 88 -12.22 9.07 10.79
C ASN A 88 -12.94 8.14 9.80
N PHE A 89 -13.27 6.93 10.21
CA PHE A 89 -13.84 5.89 9.37
C PHE A 89 -15.18 5.41 9.94
N ASN A 90 -16.27 5.86 9.32
CA ASN A 90 -17.62 5.45 9.70
C ASN A 90 -17.75 3.92 9.67
N ASN A 91 -18.41 3.35 10.69
CA ASN A 91 -18.61 1.91 10.88
C ASN A 91 -17.32 1.07 11.04
N PHE A 92 -16.14 1.68 11.17
CA PHE A 92 -14.96 0.96 11.67
C PHE A 92 -15.14 0.61 13.14
N LYS A 93 -14.68 -0.59 13.54
CA LYS A 93 -14.67 -1.06 14.94
C LYS A 93 -13.27 -1.55 15.32
N SER A 94 -12.77 -2.53 14.59
CA SER A 94 -11.47 -3.16 14.82
C SER A 94 -10.95 -3.83 13.57
N LEU A 95 -9.64 -4.01 13.48
CA LEU A 95 -9.04 -4.96 12.56
C LEU A 95 -8.92 -6.33 13.25
N ASN A 96 -9.12 -7.40 12.47
CA ASN A 96 -8.98 -8.77 12.91
C ASN A 96 -7.54 -9.26 12.67
N GLU A 97 -7.04 -10.10 13.58
CA GLU A 97 -5.67 -10.60 13.49
C GLU A 97 -5.52 -11.62 12.34
N ASN A 98 -4.35 -11.64 11.70
CA ASN A 98 -4.05 -12.47 10.51
C ASN A 98 -5.04 -12.31 9.34
N THR A 99 -5.83 -11.24 9.33
CA THR A 99 -6.77 -10.93 8.24
C THR A 99 -6.08 -10.00 7.25
N PRO A 100 -6.12 -10.29 5.93
CA PRO A 100 -5.54 -9.44 4.91
C PRO A 100 -6.43 -8.23 4.62
N TYR A 101 -5.82 -7.05 4.63
CA TYR A 101 -6.45 -5.78 4.31
C TYR A 101 -5.66 -5.07 3.20
N SER A 102 -6.35 -4.32 2.35
CA SER A 102 -5.72 -3.47 1.34
C SER A 102 -5.98 -2.00 1.67
N ALA A 103 -4.92 -1.20 1.79
CA ALA A 103 -5.00 0.25 1.96
C ALA A 103 -4.70 0.94 0.62
N THR A 104 -5.69 1.58 0.02
CA THR A 104 -5.53 2.40 -1.19
C THR A 104 -5.68 3.87 -0.84
N LEU A 105 -4.63 4.67 -1.04
CA LEU A 105 -4.65 6.13 -0.85
C LEU A 105 -4.46 6.80 -2.21
N GLY A 106 -5.35 7.70 -2.63
CA GLY A 106 -5.17 8.37 -3.91
C GLY A 106 -6.29 9.30 -4.34
N GLY A 107 -6.00 10.05 -5.41
CA GLY A 107 -6.99 10.81 -6.18
C GLY A 107 -7.08 10.27 -7.61
N VAL A 108 -7.87 10.94 -8.45
CA VAL A 108 -8.18 10.50 -9.83
C VAL A 108 -6.95 10.22 -10.70
N LYS A 109 -5.83 10.94 -10.48
CA LYS A 109 -4.63 10.86 -11.33
C LYS A 109 -3.58 9.84 -10.85
N LYS A 110 -3.51 9.58 -9.54
CA LYS A 110 -2.42 8.80 -8.92
C LYS A 110 -2.94 8.19 -7.62
N ALA A 111 -2.80 6.86 -7.52
CA ALA A 111 -3.17 6.09 -6.34
C ALA A 111 -1.99 5.20 -5.92
N TYR A 112 -1.89 5.01 -4.62
CA TYR A 112 -0.90 4.24 -3.89
C TYR A 112 -1.62 3.09 -3.23
N ASN A 113 -0.97 1.94 -3.09
CA ASN A 113 -1.58 0.77 -2.45
C ASN A 113 -0.59 0.04 -1.54
N LYS A 114 -1.08 -0.53 -0.44
CA LYS A 114 -0.36 -1.56 0.31
C LYS A 114 -1.32 -2.56 0.91
N ASP A 115 -1.07 -3.84 0.63
CA ASP A 115 -1.70 -4.94 1.35
C ASP A 115 -0.95 -5.22 2.66
N PHE A 116 -1.69 -5.38 3.75
CA PHE A 116 -1.16 -5.52 5.09
C PHE A 116 -2.04 -6.45 5.93
N CYS A 117 -1.47 -6.99 7.01
CA CYS A 117 -2.23 -7.60 8.08
C CYS A 117 -1.88 -6.94 9.41
N VAL A 118 -2.57 -7.35 10.47
CA VAL A 118 -2.22 -7.01 11.85
C VAL A 118 -2.16 -8.25 12.73
N LYS A 119 -1.35 -8.19 13.78
CA LYS A 119 -1.37 -9.11 14.91
C LYS A 119 -1.23 -8.36 16.23
N LYS A 120 -1.50 -9.00 17.36
CA LYS A 120 -1.10 -8.49 18.68
C LYS A 120 0.18 -9.19 19.16
N ASN A 121 1.09 -8.40 19.72
CA ASN A 121 2.28 -8.86 20.42
C ASN A 121 2.32 -8.16 21.79
N SER A 122 2.24 -8.92 22.88
CA SER A 122 2.17 -8.40 24.26
C SER A 122 1.17 -7.24 24.45
N GLY A 123 -0.03 -7.38 23.87
CA GLY A 123 -1.11 -6.38 23.93
C GLY A 123 -0.96 -5.18 22.98
N LYS A 124 0.19 -5.01 22.32
CA LYS A 124 0.39 -4.00 21.28
C LYS A 124 0.08 -4.55 19.90
N LEU A 125 -0.58 -3.77 19.07
CA LEU A 125 -0.81 -4.10 17.67
C LEU A 125 0.52 -3.98 16.90
N VAL A 126 0.75 -4.88 15.94
CA VAL A 126 1.91 -4.90 15.04
C VAL A 126 1.40 -5.04 13.61
N VAL A 127 1.91 -4.22 12.69
CA VAL A 127 1.62 -4.34 11.25
C VAL A 127 2.51 -5.42 10.64
N GLN A 128 1.93 -6.18 9.73
CA GLN A 128 2.57 -7.25 8.96
C GLN A 128 2.38 -6.98 7.47
N ASP A 129 3.32 -7.43 6.64
CA ASP A 129 3.12 -7.45 5.19
C ASP A 129 2.24 -8.63 4.79
N PHE A 130 1.40 -8.47 3.76
CA PHE A 130 0.70 -9.60 3.14
C PHE A 130 1.50 -10.09 1.93
N GLN A 131 1.87 -11.38 1.93
CA GLN A 131 2.69 -11.98 0.87
C GLN A 131 1.96 -13.19 0.27
N GLY A 132 1.31 -12.98 -0.88
CA GLY A 132 0.58 -14.00 -1.63
C GLY A 132 -0.71 -14.42 -0.94
N THR A 133 -0.59 -15.30 0.07
CA THR A 133 -1.72 -15.85 0.84
C THR A 133 -1.52 -15.79 2.35
N ARG A 134 -0.41 -15.21 2.83
CA ARG A 134 -0.05 -15.22 4.25
C ARG A 134 0.39 -13.84 4.76
N CYS A 135 0.05 -13.57 6.01
CA CYS A 135 0.58 -12.46 6.78
C CYS A 135 2.00 -12.80 7.26
N VAL A 136 2.96 -11.89 7.06
CA VAL A 136 4.38 -12.10 7.38
C VAL A 136 4.89 -10.93 8.20
N ASP A 137 5.62 -11.23 9.27
CA ASP A 137 6.28 -10.21 10.08
C ASP A 137 7.26 -9.41 9.23
N ILE A 138 7.13 -8.08 9.27
CA ILE A 138 8.07 -7.14 8.66
C ILE A 138 9.42 -7.36 9.33
N LYS A 139 10.36 -7.97 8.60
CA LYS A 139 11.72 -8.15 9.11
C LYS A 139 12.40 -6.77 9.18
N PRO A 140 12.93 -6.35 10.35
CA PRO A 140 13.72 -5.12 10.42
C PRO A 140 14.87 -5.22 9.42
N SER A 141 15.12 -4.13 8.71
CA SER A 141 16.15 -4.12 7.66
C SER A 141 17.54 -4.41 8.27
N PHE A 142 18.48 -4.89 7.46
CA PHE A 142 19.87 -5.09 7.89
C PHE A 142 20.44 -3.84 8.61
N TRP A 143 20.11 -2.65 8.11
CA TRP A 143 20.51 -1.36 8.68
C TRP A 143 19.83 -1.03 10.02
N GLU A 144 18.60 -1.47 10.26
CA GLU A 144 17.93 -1.30 11.56
C GLU A 144 18.49 -2.27 12.61
N ASN A 145 18.75 -3.52 12.22
CA ASN A 145 19.43 -4.47 13.10
C ASN A 145 20.84 -3.98 13.46
N LEU A 146 21.59 -3.44 12.50
CA LEU A 146 22.90 -2.85 12.75
C LEU A 146 22.83 -1.64 13.70
N LYS A 147 21.85 -0.75 13.53
CA LYS A 147 21.63 0.39 14.44
C LYS A 147 21.24 -0.03 15.86
N ASN A 148 20.46 -1.10 16.00
CA ASN A 148 20.08 -1.66 17.31
C ASN A 148 21.21 -2.46 17.97
N PHE A 149 22.18 -2.97 17.21
CA PHE A 149 23.36 -3.66 17.72
C PHE A 149 24.49 -2.69 18.15
N LEU A 150 24.52 -1.49 17.58
CA LEU A 150 25.48 -0.42 17.90
C LEU A 150 24.99 0.52 19.02
N LYS A 151 24.01 0.10 19.83
CA LYS A 151 23.34 0.91 20.86
C LYS A 151 23.20 0.14 22.17
#